data_AF-A0A7G3AUE9-F1
#
_entry.id   AF-A0A7G3AUE9-F1
#
_cell.length_a   1.000
_cell.length_b   1.000
_cell.length_c   1.000
_cell.angle_alpha   90.00
_cell.angle_beta   90.00
_cell.angle_gamma   90.00
#
_symmetry.space_group_name_H-M   'P 1'
#
loop_
_entity.id
_entity.type
_entity.pdbx_description
1 polymer ?
#
loop_
_entity_poly.entity_id
_entity_poly.type
_entity_poly.pdbx_seq_one_letter_code
_entity_poly.pdbx_strand_id
1 'polypeptide(L)'
;MAMSLQLLILRAISSLVDTKFGVEYFLGEGDNPTNRYCELLKLIEENPKICVKFALKSLVKKINLYESLLLIRDTTAKLFTESSGETLEDDTSLLSSCLGEVINAYTWDDKNYAQPKGLYPIVKKIEHVHDPIVHRGTSHGFHSYFRIHSFLESLVLLVTNSHAISVDLMAKALKMIVALVRNSSGLNYMAERITTTNLLHRCLLHEGAAGEDTYPNPGREIKSHRIALEIIYRMQTKYHLDAIAYVKGNEDELVEQLLGLHALLMTPGRCFVVSYLTMDSNIDVILSLINAQKKRYAEHPESGKCKSPVLNYAVDILDCVIRNCTNVAFLVDAGQSIVNVVKSHEIFESSVSAMLQEMAIYMKPLEIATIFSYNDVQSLCEVIKRSFDFFTTFPGDLITALRITRFLAIPETHGGGDRKI
;
A
#
# COMPACT_ATOMS: atom_id res chain seq x y z
N MET A 1 -4.69 33.42 -5.09
CA MET A 1 -3.40 34.01 -4.66
C MET A 1 -2.28 33.30 -5.39
N ALA A 2 -1.44 34.04 -6.11
CA ALA A 2 -0.38 33.47 -6.96
C ALA A 2 0.72 32.81 -6.12
N MET A 3 1.08 31.56 -6.49
CA MET A 3 2.27 30.89 -5.96
C MET A 3 3.49 31.76 -6.27
N SER A 4 4.39 31.99 -5.30
CA SER A 4 5.59 32.80 -5.57
C SER A 4 6.43 32.11 -6.65
N LEU A 5 6.96 32.88 -7.60
CA LEU A 5 7.79 32.38 -8.70
C LEU A 5 8.94 31.48 -8.19
N GLN A 6 9.51 31.82 -7.04
CA GLN A 6 10.55 31.03 -6.36
C GLN A 6 10.09 29.61 -5.99
N LEU A 7 8.87 29.44 -5.46
CA LEU A 7 8.34 28.11 -5.12
C LEU A 7 7.99 27.30 -6.37
N LEU A 8 7.54 27.95 -7.44
CA LEU A 8 7.33 27.31 -8.75
C LEU A 8 8.64 26.79 -9.34
N ILE A 9 9.72 27.59 -9.27
CA ILE A 9 11.05 27.18 -9.72
C ILE A 9 11.55 25.99 -8.90
N LEU A 10 11.45 26.04 -7.57
CA LEU A 10 11.90 24.92 -6.71
C LEU A 10 11.10 23.64 -6.95
N ARG A 11 9.81 23.75 -7.28
CA ARG A 11 8.98 22.62 -7.66
C ARG A 11 9.38 22.04 -9.01
N ALA A 12 9.68 22.90 -9.98
CA ALA A 12 10.19 22.47 -11.29
C ALA A 12 11.53 21.74 -11.15
N ILE A 13 12.44 22.27 -10.33
CA ILE A 13 13.72 21.61 -10.01
C ILE A 13 13.47 20.28 -9.30
N SER A 14 12.57 20.22 -8.32
CA SER A 14 12.24 18.98 -7.61
C SER A 14 11.68 17.90 -8.54
N SER A 15 10.89 18.27 -9.54
CA SER A 15 10.39 17.35 -10.57
C SER A 15 11.48 16.93 -11.56
N LEU A 16 12.45 17.79 -11.84
CA LEU A 16 13.56 17.48 -12.74
C LEU A 16 14.53 16.48 -12.08
N VAL A 17 14.78 16.66 -10.78
CA VAL A 17 15.60 15.78 -9.95
C VAL A 17 14.97 14.40 -9.76
N ASP A 18 13.69 14.20 -10.11
CA ASP A 18 13.09 12.85 -10.13
C ASP A 18 13.59 11.98 -11.31
N THR A 19 14.38 12.56 -12.25
CA THR A 19 14.97 11.87 -13.40
C THR A 19 16.48 11.73 -13.27
N LYS A 20 17.05 10.65 -13.83
CA LYS A 20 18.52 10.40 -13.81
C LYS A 20 19.32 11.60 -14.35
N PHE A 21 18.96 12.07 -15.55
CA PHE A 21 19.61 13.24 -16.17
C PHE A 21 19.52 14.50 -15.31
N GLY A 22 18.39 14.70 -14.63
CA GLY A 22 18.21 15.84 -13.75
C GLY A 22 19.10 15.77 -12.52
N VAL A 23 19.29 14.58 -11.93
CA VAL A 23 20.21 14.39 -10.81
C VAL A 23 21.67 14.56 -11.26
N GLU A 24 22.06 13.96 -12.38
CA GLU A 24 23.43 14.07 -12.92
C GLU A 24 23.76 15.51 -13.28
N TYR A 25 22.82 16.24 -13.89
CA TYR A 25 22.98 17.67 -14.16
C TYR A 25 23.04 18.49 -12.86
N PHE A 26 22.28 18.10 -11.83
CA PHE A 26 22.27 18.80 -10.55
C PHE A 26 23.58 18.60 -9.77
N LEU A 27 24.11 17.37 -9.72
CA LEU A 27 25.37 17.02 -9.07
C LEU A 27 26.59 17.48 -9.88
N GLY A 28 26.43 17.63 -11.21
CA GLY A 28 27.50 18.01 -12.12
C GLY A 28 28.38 16.81 -12.53
N GLU A 29 28.97 16.88 -13.73
CA GLU A 29 30.00 15.92 -14.15
C GLU A 29 31.37 16.40 -13.66
N GLY A 30 32.05 15.55 -12.88
CA GLY A 30 33.43 15.75 -12.42
C GLY A 30 33.63 16.89 -11.42
N ASP A 31 34.86 17.04 -10.93
CA ASP A 31 35.40 18.01 -9.95
C ASP A 31 35.17 19.50 -10.31
N ASN A 32 33.94 19.89 -10.63
CA ASN A 32 33.56 21.28 -10.85
C ASN A 32 33.30 21.94 -9.48
N PRO A 33 33.99 23.06 -9.17
CA PRO A 33 33.93 23.71 -7.85
C PRO A 33 32.58 24.37 -7.53
N THR A 34 31.62 24.31 -8.45
CA THR A 34 30.23 24.74 -8.27
C THR A 34 29.30 23.52 -8.20
N ASN A 35 29.54 22.61 -7.26
CA ASN A 35 28.53 21.61 -6.93
C ASN A 35 27.27 22.34 -6.44
N ARG A 36 26.17 22.24 -7.19
CA ARG A 36 24.92 22.95 -6.88
C ARG A 36 24.29 22.46 -5.57
N TYR A 37 24.74 21.31 -5.07
CA TYR A 37 24.47 20.86 -3.71
C TYR A 37 25.04 21.81 -2.65
N CYS A 38 26.29 22.29 -2.82
CA CYS A 38 26.90 23.26 -1.92
C CYS A 38 26.21 24.62 -1.98
N GLU A 39 25.73 25.04 -3.16
CA GLU A 39 24.91 26.25 -3.30
C GLU A 39 23.56 26.09 -2.60
N LEU A 40 22.94 24.91 -2.68
CA LEU A 40 21.68 24.62 -1.99
C LEU A 40 21.86 24.67 -0.46
N LEU A 41 22.95 24.11 0.07
CA LEU A 41 23.27 24.20 1.49
C LEU A 41 23.46 25.65 1.96
N LYS A 42 24.19 26.47 1.19
CA LYS A 42 24.30 27.92 1.46
C LYS A 42 22.93 28.61 1.48
N LEU A 43 22.05 28.30 0.53
CA LEU A 43 20.69 28.84 0.48
C LEU A 43 19.82 28.39 1.67
N ILE A 44 20.09 27.23 2.28
CA ILE A 44 19.42 26.80 3.52
C ILE A 44 19.95 27.58 4.72
N GLU A 45 21.27 27.82 4.78
CA GLU A 45 21.96 28.57 5.84
C GLU A 45 21.56 30.05 5.87
N GLU A 46 21.25 30.65 4.72
CA GLU A 46 20.73 32.01 4.57
C GLU A 46 19.32 32.23 5.20
N ASN A 47 18.76 31.21 5.86
CA ASN A 47 17.47 31.24 6.57
C ASN A 47 16.30 31.81 5.74
N PRO A 48 15.95 31.15 4.62
CA PRO A 48 14.85 31.60 3.78
C PRO A 48 13.49 31.41 4.48
N LYS A 49 12.44 32.00 3.90
CA LYS A 49 11.04 31.84 4.36
C LYS A 49 10.72 30.36 4.58
N ILE A 50 9.89 30.05 5.59
CA ILE A 50 9.55 28.68 6.02
C ILE A 50 9.18 27.75 4.84
N CYS A 51 8.38 28.25 3.88
CA CYS A 51 7.98 27.47 2.70
C CYS A 51 9.15 27.10 1.79
N VAL A 52 10.07 28.04 1.57
CA VAL A 52 11.28 27.83 0.76
C VAL A 52 12.25 26.91 1.49
N LYS A 53 12.42 27.09 2.81
CA LYS A 53 13.22 26.20 3.65
C LYS A 53 12.71 24.76 3.61
N PHE A 54 11.39 24.56 3.62
CA PHE A 54 10.79 23.23 3.50
C PHE A 54 11.03 22.61 2.11
N ALA A 55 10.84 23.38 1.03
CA ALA A 55 11.10 22.92 -0.34
C ALA A 55 12.57 22.56 -0.57
N LEU A 56 13.51 23.37 -0.07
CA LEU A 56 14.95 23.10 -0.14
C LEU A 56 15.32 21.84 0.66
N LYS A 57 14.78 21.67 1.87
CA LYS A 57 15.00 20.45 2.68
C LYS A 57 14.48 19.19 1.98
N SER A 58 13.31 19.26 1.36
CA SER A 58 12.75 18.16 0.54
C SER A 58 13.69 17.80 -0.61
N LEU A 59 14.30 18.80 -1.27
CA LEU A 59 15.25 18.59 -2.36
C LEU A 59 16.54 17.90 -1.89
N VAL A 60 17.14 18.35 -0.77
CA VAL A 60 18.31 17.67 -0.16
C VAL A 60 17.98 16.22 0.17
N LYS A 61 16.83 15.98 0.81
CA LYS A 61 16.40 14.62 1.16
C LYS A 61 16.28 13.72 -0.07
N LYS A 62 15.71 14.22 -1.19
CA LYS A 62 15.62 13.47 -2.44
C LYS A 62 17.00 13.11 -3.02
N ILE A 63 17.96 14.02 -2.97
CA ILE A 63 19.33 13.78 -3.44
C ILE A 63 20.01 12.74 -2.55
N ASN A 64 19.94 12.89 -1.23
CA ASN A 64 20.50 11.91 -0.30
C ASN A 64 19.88 10.53 -0.50
N LEU A 65 18.58 10.45 -0.76
CA LEU A 65 17.91 9.19 -1.07
C LEU A 65 18.45 8.55 -2.36
N TYR A 66 18.69 9.35 -3.41
CA TYR A 66 19.30 8.87 -4.65
C TYR A 66 20.72 8.33 -4.40
N GLU A 67 21.53 9.03 -3.63
CA GLU A 67 22.87 8.59 -3.23
C GLU A 67 22.83 7.30 -2.40
N SER A 68 21.96 7.21 -1.40
CA SER A 68 21.80 6.00 -0.59
C SER A 68 21.37 4.79 -1.45
N LEU A 69 20.53 4.99 -2.47
CA LEU A 69 20.15 3.93 -3.42
C LEU A 69 21.30 3.53 -4.36
N LEU A 70 22.12 4.49 -4.80
CA LEU A 70 23.31 4.23 -5.59
C LEU A 70 24.32 3.40 -4.77
N LEU A 71 24.57 3.80 -3.52
CA LEU A 71 25.43 3.06 -2.61
C LEU A 71 24.90 1.65 -2.39
N ILE A 72 23.60 1.46 -2.14
CA ILE A 72 22.99 0.13 -1.99
C ILE A 72 23.28 -0.74 -3.22
N ARG A 73 23.04 -0.22 -4.43
CA ARG A 73 23.26 -0.98 -5.67
C ARG A 73 24.72 -1.38 -5.83
N ASP A 74 25.64 -0.43 -5.68
CA ASP A 74 27.07 -0.66 -5.95
C ASP A 74 27.69 -1.57 -4.87
N THR A 75 27.30 -1.41 -3.61
CA THR A 75 27.76 -2.28 -2.51
C THR A 75 27.19 -3.70 -2.68
N THR A 76 25.93 -3.84 -3.08
CA THR A 76 25.31 -5.16 -3.35
C THR A 76 25.97 -5.84 -4.55
N ALA A 77 26.30 -5.10 -5.60
CA ALA A 77 27.02 -5.64 -6.77
C ALA A 77 28.43 -6.11 -6.38
N LYS A 78 29.18 -5.31 -5.63
CA LYS A 78 30.52 -5.67 -5.12
C LYS A 78 30.48 -6.92 -4.24
N LEU A 79 29.48 -7.06 -3.37
CA LEU A 79 29.39 -8.20 -2.46
C LEU A 79 29.00 -9.51 -3.14
N PHE A 80 28.19 -9.49 -4.21
CA PHE A 80 27.59 -10.71 -4.76
C PHE A 80 27.94 -11.03 -6.21
N THR A 81 28.46 -10.08 -6.99
CA THR A 81 28.87 -10.31 -8.40
C THR A 81 30.37 -10.20 -8.62
N GLU A 82 31.06 -9.36 -7.86
CA GLU A 82 32.52 -9.25 -7.90
C GLU A 82 33.07 -10.20 -6.83
N SER A 83 33.66 -11.31 -7.27
CA SER A 83 34.19 -12.38 -6.42
C SER A 83 35.40 -11.93 -5.58
N SER A 84 35.17 -11.12 -4.56
CA SER A 84 36.12 -10.79 -3.49
C SER A 84 35.60 -11.43 -2.21
N GLY A 85 36.20 -12.55 -1.82
CA GLY A 85 35.83 -13.35 -0.65
C GLY A 85 36.14 -12.72 0.71
N GLU A 86 36.21 -11.40 0.79
CA GLU A 86 36.34 -10.66 2.05
C GLU A 86 35.07 -9.82 2.23
N THR A 87 34.10 -10.39 2.95
CA THR A 87 33.02 -9.60 3.53
C THR A 87 33.64 -8.61 4.52
N LEU A 88 33.95 -7.40 4.06
CA LEU A 88 34.27 -6.31 4.97
C LEU A 88 33.03 -6.04 5.80
N GLU A 89 33.09 -6.34 7.11
CA GLU A 89 32.00 -6.08 8.06
C GLU A 89 31.49 -4.63 7.93
N ASP A 90 32.39 -3.71 7.59
CA ASP A 90 32.13 -2.30 7.27
C ASP A 90 31.10 -2.12 6.14
N ASP A 91 31.21 -2.86 5.02
CA ASP A 91 30.30 -2.75 3.88
C ASP A 91 28.88 -3.23 4.23
N THR A 92 28.77 -4.28 5.05
CA THR A 92 27.46 -4.78 5.52
C THR A 92 26.80 -3.80 6.50
N SER A 93 27.59 -3.10 7.31
CA SER A 93 27.11 -2.08 8.25
C SER A 93 26.64 -0.81 7.54
N LEU A 94 27.37 -0.40 6.49
CA LEU A 94 27.00 0.71 5.62
C LEU A 94 25.69 0.40 4.89
N LEU A 95 25.58 -0.81 4.33
CA LEU A 95 24.37 -1.26 3.65
C LEU A 95 23.15 -1.29 4.59
N SER A 96 23.30 -1.76 5.83
CA SER A 96 22.21 -1.73 6.83
C SER A 96 21.79 -0.29 7.18
N SER A 97 22.73 0.64 7.23
CA SER A 97 22.46 2.06 7.51
C SER A 97 21.68 2.70 6.35
N CYS A 98 22.18 2.58 5.11
CA CYS A 98 21.51 3.10 3.92
C CYS A 98 20.12 2.50 3.72
N LEU A 99 19.96 1.18 3.91
CA LEU A 99 18.65 0.53 3.81
C LEU A 99 17.69 1.01 4.91
N GLY A 100 18.21 1.27 6.12
CA GLY A 100 17.44 1.89 7.21
C GLY A 100 16.92 3.28 6.85
N GLU A 101 17.75 4.11 6.22
CA GLU A 101 17.37 5.44 5.73
C GLU A 101 16.27 5.36 4.67
N VAL A 102 16.40 4.45 3.70
CA VAL A 102 15.39 4.24 2.64
C VAL A 102 14.05 3.79 3.24
N ILE A 103 14.08 2.85 4.21
CA ILE A 103 12.87 2.39 4.89
C ILE A 103 12.20 3.55 5.63
N ASN A 104 12.97 4.35 6.37
CA ASN A 104 12.45 5.49 7.10
C ASN A 104 11.87 6.55 6.16
N ALA A 105 12.56 6.83 5.05
CA ALA A 105 12.10 7.75 4.01
C ALA A 105 10.76 7.32 3.42
N TYR A 106 10.62 6.02 3.08
CA TYR A 106 9.44 5.47 2.44
C TYR A 106 8.24 5.29 3.40
N THR A 107 8.47 4.97 4.67
CA THR A 107 7.40 4.65 5.63
C THR A 107 6.96 5.81 6.52
N TRP A 108 7.89 6.65 6.97
CA TRP A 108 7.62 7.71 7.94
C TRP A 108 7.62 9.10 7.32
N ASP A 109 8.50 9.31 6.33
CA ASP A 109 8.94 10.63 5.96
C ASP A 109 8.36 11.14 4.63
N ASP A 110 7.44 10.42 3.99
CA ASP A 110 6.84 10.83 2.69
C ASP A 110 6.34 12.29 2.69
N LYS A 111 5.80 12.76 3.82
CA LYS A 111 5.40 14.16 4.04
C LYS A 111 6.54 15.16 3.90
N ASN A 112 7.76 14.79 4.28
CA ASN A 112 8.96 15.61 4.20
C ASN A 112 9.62 15.58 2.81
N TYR A 113 9.30 14.58 1.99
CA TYR A 113 9.69 14.52 0.58
C TYR A 113 8.70 15.26 -0.33
N ALA A 114 7.46 15.44 0.13
CA ALA A 114 6.42 16.23 -0.54
C ALA A 114 6.71 17.73 -0.55
N GLN A 115 6.35 18.41 -1.64
CA GLN A 115 6.28 19.87 -1.72
C GLN A 115 4.81 20.31 -1.85
N PRO A 116 4.11 20.62 -0.75
CA PRO A 116 2.72 21.05 -0.79
C PRO A 116 2.59 22.42 -1.46
N LYS A 117 1.43 22.68 -2.09
CA LYS A 117 1.14 23.93 -2.85
C LYS A 117 1.09 25.19 -1.98
N GLY A 118 1.05 25.06 -0.64
CA GLY A 118 1.19 26.15 0.32
C GLY A 118 1.23 25.62 1.76
N LEU A 119 2.17 26.11 2.57
CA LEU A 119 2.22 25.82 4.02
C LEU A 119 1.57 26.97 4.76
N TYR A 120 0.41 26.75 5.36
CA TYR A 120 -0.23 27.74 6.23
C TYR A 120 0.33 27.65 7.66
N PRO A 121 0.48 28.79 8.38
CA PRO A 121 0.99 28.78 9.75
C PRO A 121 -0.01 28.11 10.70
N ILE A 122 0.49 27.08 11.39
CA ILE A 122 0.16 26.69 12.78
C ILE A 122 -1.24 26.14 13.08
N VAL A 123 -2.33 26.54 12.42
CA VAL A 123 -3.70 26.09 12.80
C VAL A 123 -4.16 24.82 12.06
N LYS A 124 -3.51 24.44 10.95
CA LYS A 124 -3.80 23.19 10.20
C LYS A 124 -2.78 22.06 10.42
N LYS A 125 -2.13 21.99 11.59
CA LYS A 125 -1.40 20.74 11.93
C LYS A 125 -2.34 19.51 12.00
N ILE A 126 -3.65 19.74 12.14
CA ILE A 126 -4.70 18.71 12.28
C ILE A 126 -5.44 18.43 10.95
N GLU A 127 -5.45 19.37 9.99
CA GLU A 127 -6.05 19.18 8.66
C GLU A 127 -4.98 19.16 7.54
N HIS A 128 -3.92 18.36 7.70
CA HIS A 128 -3.13 17.94 6.54
C HIS A 128 -3.94 16.88 5.78
N VAL A 129 -4.99 17.35 5.12
CA VAL A 129 -5.80 16.59 4.18
C VAL A 129 -4.85 16.00 3.15
N HIS A 130 -4.85 14.67 3.05
CA HIS A 130 -4.30 13.87 1.98
C HIS A 130 -4.55 14.54 0.62
N ASP A 131 -3.66 15.40 0.12
CA ASP A 131 -3.74 15.85 -1.28
C ASP A 131 -3.23 14.67 -2.13
N PRO A 132 -4.11 13.92 -2.80
CA PRO A 132 -3.73 12.71 -3.52
C PRO A 132 -2.72 13.03 -4.62
N ILE A 133 -2.71 14.26 -5.15
CA ILE A 133 -1.82 14.66 -6.24
C ILE A 133 -0.38 14.80 -5.73
N VAL A 134 -0.19 15.36 -4.54
CA VAL A 134 1.14 15.53 -3.94
C VAL A 134 1.70 14.19 -3.50
N HIS A 135 0.87 13.33 -2.89
CA HIS A 135 1.27 11.99 -2.46
C HIS A 135 1.57 11.06 -3.65
N ARG A 136 0.78 11.14 -4.75
CA ARG A 136 1.10 10.43 -6.00
C ARG A 136 2.40 10.90 -6.60
N GLY A 137 2.68 12.21 -6.55
CA GLY A 137 3.93 12.78 -7.07
C GLY A 137 5.16 12.33 -6.29
N THR A 138 5.12 12.33 -4.95
CA THR A 138 6.24 11.84 -4.12
C THR A 138 6.46 10.36 -4.32
N SER A 139 5.38 9.58 -4.26
CA SER A 139 5.41 8.15 -4.52
C SER A 139 6.02 7.86 -5.90
N HIS A 140 5.59 8.54 -6.95
CA HIS A 140 6.18 8.38 -8.29
C HIS A 140 7.68 8.71 -8.32
N GLY A 141 8.13 9.74 -7.59
CA GLY A 141 9.55 10.07 -7.44
C GLY A 141 10.36 8.94 -6.79
N PHE A 142 9.86 8.33 -5.71
CA PHE A 142 10.50 7.16 -5.08
C PHE A 142 10.64 5.99 -6.06
N HIS A 143 9.56 5.63 -6.77
CA HIS A 143 9.60 4.51 -7.71
C HIS A 143 10.46 4.80 -8.95
N SER A 144 10.56 6.06 -9.37
CA SER A 144 11.52 6.49 -10.42
C SER A 144 12.96 6.20 -9.99
N TYR A 145 13.34 6.57 -8.77
CA TYR A 145 14.67 6.25 -8.23
C TYR A 145 14.89 4.74 -8.08
N PHE A 146 13.91 4.00 -7.56
CA PHE A 146 14.01 2.54 -7.50
C PHE A 146 14.20 1.89 -8.88
N ARG A 147 13.60 2.47 -9.92
CA ARG A 147 13.79 2.03 -11.31
C ARG A 147 15.18 2.36 -11.85
N ILE A 148 15.71 3.55 -11.55
CA ILE A 148 17.03 3.98 -12.01
C ILE A 148 18.14 3.10 -11.40
N HIS A 149 17.98 2.72 -10.12
CA HIS A 149 18.99 1.94 -9.39
C HIS A 149 18.76 0.44 -9.38
N SER A 150 17.74 -0.09 -10.07
CA SER A 150 17.41 -1.53 -10.04
C SER A 150 17.29 -2.06 -8.60
N PHE A 151 16.57 -1.31 -7.77
CA PHE A 151 16.50 -1.58 -6.33
C PHE A 151 15.84 -2.93 -6.01
N LEU A 152 14.85 -3.35 -6.80
CA LEU A 152 14.21 -4.65 -6.62
C LEU A 152 15.18 -5.81 -6.87
N GLU A 153 16.05 -5.68 -7.87
CA GLU A 153 17.11 -6.64 -8.16
C GLU A 153 18.12 -6.72 -7.00
N SER A 154 18.49 -5.57 -6.40
CA SER A 154 19.33 -5.55 -5.20
C SER A 154 18.66 -6.28 -4.02
N LEU A 155 17.36 -6.09 -3.81
CA LEU A 155 16.61 -6.83 -2.78
C LEU A 155 16.57 -8.34 -3.05
N VAL A 156 16.43 -8.76 -4.32
CA VAL A 156 16.49 -10.19 -4.69
C VAL A 156 17.86 -10.77 -4.38
N LEU A 157 18.96 -10.06 -4.68
CA LEU A 157 20.31 -10.53 -4.36
C LEU A 157 20.52 -10.68 -2.84
N LEU A 158 19.97 -9.76 -2.04
CA LEU A 158 20.03 -9.86 -0.58
C LEU A 158 19.22 -11.03 -0.03
N VAL A 159 18.03 -11.29 -0.55
CA VAL A 159 17.22 -12.45 -0.14
C VAL A 159 17.84 -13.76 -0.63
N THR A 160 18.43 -13.78 -1.83
CA THR A 160 19.05 -15.00 -2.37
C THR A 160 20.27 -15.42 -1.56
N ASN A 161 21.08 -14.46 -1.12
CA ASN A 161 22.29 -14.71 -0.35
C ASN A 161 22.07 -14.58 1.16
N SER A 162 20.94 -15.08 1.64
CA SER A 162 20.47 -14.96 3.02
C SER A 162 21.42 -15.58 4.07
N HIS A 163 22.32 -16.48 3.64
CA HIS A 163 23.35 -17.13 4.45
C HIS A 163 24.59 -16.26 4.69
N ALA A 164 24.90 -15.33 3.78
CA ALA A 164 26.11 -14.50 3.82
C ALA A 164 25.90 -13.15 4.53
N ILE A 165 24.67 -12.88 5.00
CA ILE A 165 24.23 -11.55 5.43
C ILE A 165 23.85 -11.58 6.92
N SER A 166 24.09 -10.46 7.62
CA SER A 166 23.67 -10.28 9.00
C SER A 166 22.15 -10.33 9.18
N VAL A 167 21.69 -10.83 10.35
CA VAL A 167 20.26 -10.96 10.66
C VAL A 167 19.53 -9.61 10.63
N ASP A 168 20.19 -8.53 11.04
CA ASP A 168 19.64 -7.17 11.00
C ASP A 168 19.40 -6.69 9.57
N LEU A 169 20.38 -6.87 8.68
CA LEU A 169 20.25 -6.47 7.28
C LEU A 169 19.15 -7.26 6.57
N MET A 170 19.04 -8.56 6.84
CA MET A 170 17.90 -9.36 6.34
C MET A 170 16.56 -8.85 6.87
N ALA A 171 16.46 -8.57 8.18
CA ALA A 171 15.23 -8.06 8.77
C ALA A 171 14.80 -6.72 8.15
N LYS A 172 15.76 -5.84 7.84
CA LYS A 172 15.51 -4.59 7.12
C LYS A 172 15.08 -4.82 5.68
N ALA A 173 15.71 -5.73 4.96
CA ALA A 173 15.30 -6.09 3.59
C ALA A 173 13.86 -6.64 3.56
N LEU A 174 13.51 -7.56 4.46
CA LEU A 174 12.14 -8.07 4.60
C LEU A 174 11.16 -6.95 4.98
N LYS A 175 11.54 -6.05 5.89
CA LYS A 175 10.72 -4.90 6.27
C LYS A 175 10.45 -3.96 5.09
N MET A 176 11.45 -3.74 4.24
CA MET A 176 11.30 -2.95 3.01
C MET A 176 10.38 -3.63 2.02
N ILE A 177 10.52 -4.95 1.80
CA ILE A 177 9.63 -5.73 0.94
C ILE A 177 8.19 -5.63 1.45
N VAL A 178 7.96 -5.80 2.75
CA VAL A 178 6.63 -5.64 3.36
C VAL A 178 6.08 -4.23 3.14
N ALA A 179 6.91 -3.19 3.25
CA ALA A 179 6.50 -1.81 3.00
C ALA A 179 6.08 -1.59 1.54
N LEU A 180 6.79 -2.17 0.57
CA LEU A 180 6.43 -2.11 -0.85
C LEU A 180 5.11 -2.83 -1.12
N VAL A 181 4.93 -4.03 -0.56
CA VAL A 181 3.76 -4.88 -0.81
C VAL A 181 2.48 -4.34 -0.16
N ARG A 182 2.60 -3.60 0.95
CA ARG A 182 1.46 -2.99 1.63
C ARG A 182 1.09 -1.62 1.09
N ASN A 183 1.89 -1.04 0.21
CA ASN A 183 1.58 0.21 -0.45
C ASN A 183 1.11 -0.07 -1.89
N SER A 184 -0.01 0.53 -2.29
CA SER A 184 -0.58 0.40 -3.64
C SER A 184 0.41 0.80 -4.74
N SER A 185 1.16 1.89 -4.53
CA SER A 185 2.18 2.32 -5.48
C SER A 185 3.38 1.37 -5.55
N GLY A 186 3.74 0.75 -4.43
CA GLY A 186 4.82 -0.24 -4.37
C GLY A 186 4.44 -1.53 -5.12
N LEU A 187 3.19 -1.98 -5.00
CA LEU A 187 2.66 -3.09 -5.78
C LEU A 187 2.66 -2.79 -7.28
N ASN A 188 2.32 -1.56 -7.70
CA ASN A 188 2.41 -1.17 -9.11
C ASN A 188 3.86 -1.27 -9.62
N TYR A 189 4.84 -0.79 -8.85
CA TYR A 189 6.25 -0.95 -9.19
C TYR A 189 6.68 -2.42 -9.31
N MET A 190 6.21 -3.29 -8.40
CA MET A 190 6.46 -4.74 -8.48
C MET A 190 5.78 -5.39 -9.69
N ALA A 191 4.60 -4.90 -10.10
CA ALA A 191 3.88 -5.36 -11.29
C ALA A 191 4.59 -4.99 -12.59
N GLU A 192 5.20 -3.80 -12.68
CA GLU A 192 6.02 -3.39 -13.83
C GLU A 192 7.29 -4.24 -14.02
N ARG A 193 7.74 -4.94 -12.97
CA ARG A 193 8.89 -5.86 -12.98
C ARG A 193 8.49 -7.26 -12.55
N ILE A 194 7.48 -7.81 -13.24
CA ILE A 194 6.92 -9.12 -12.89
C ILE A 194 7.97 -10.24 -12.87
N THR A 195 8.98 -10.21 -13.74
CA THR A 195 10.06 -11.20 -13.77
C THR A 195 10.88 -11.18 -12.49
N THR A 196 11.32 -10.01 -12.06
CA THR A 196 12.08 -9.82 -10.81
C THR A 196 11.22 -10.11 -9.59
N THR A 197 9.96 -9.70 -9.59
CA THR A 197 8.99 -10.04 -8.54
C THR A 197 8.74 -11.55 -8.45
N ASN A 198 8.75 -12.25 -9.59
CA ASN A 198 8.63 -13.70 -9.64
C ASN A 198 9.84 -14.42 -9.05
N LEU A 199 11.05 -13.90 -9.31
CA LEU A 199 12.26 -14.40 -8.67
C LEU A 199 12.22 -14.14 -7.16
N LEU A 200 11.83 -12.94 -6.73
CA LEU A 200 11.77 -12.56 -5.32
C LEU A 200 10.92 -13.52 -4.50
N HIS A 201 9.65 -13.74 -4.88
CA HIS A 201 8.80 -14.62 -4.08
C HIS A 201 9.23 -16.09 -4.17
N ARG A 202 9.83 -16.54 -5.29
CA ARG A 202 10.44 -17.87 -5.35
C ARG A 202 11.58 -18.00 -4.35
N CYS A 203 12.49 -17.02 -4.27
CA CYS A 203 13.58 -17.01 -3.30
C CYS A 203 13.02 -17.05 -1.86
N LEU A 204 12.01 -16.24 -1.54
CA LEU A 204 11.36 -16.24 -0.22
C LEU A 204 10.64 -17.57 0.12
N LEU A 205 10.15 -18.31 -0.88
CA LEU A 205 9.58 -19.65 -0.68
C LEU A 205 10.67 -20.71 -0.51
N HIS A 206 11.81 -20.57 -1.19
CA HIS A 206 12.91 -21.54 -1.21
C HIS A 206 13.94 -21.33 -0.08
N GLU A 207 13.87 -20.24 0.68
CA GLU A 207 14.70 -20.02 1.88
C GLU A 207 14.59 -21.16 2.93
N GLY A 208 13.59 -22.05 2.82
CA GLY A 208 13.45 -23.25 3.64
C GLY A 208 14.03 -24.55 3.06
N ALA A 209 14.70 -24.51 1.89
CA ALA A 209 15.23 -25.71 1.21
C ALA A 209 16.78 -25.73 1.10
N ALA A 210 17.47 -24.77 1.71
CA ALA A 210 18.92 -24.68 1.66
C ALA A 210 19.57 -25.46 2.82
N GLY A 211 19.94 -26.72 2.55
CA GLY A 211 20.97 -27.50 3.27
C GLY A 211 20.56 -28.07 4.63
N GLU A 212 20.60 -29.40 4.76
CA GLU A 212 20.30 -30.16 5.99
C GLU A 212 21.22 -29.85 7.20
N ASP A 213 22.21 -28.96 7.07
CA ASP A 213 23.27 -28.75 8.06
C ASP A 213 23.22 -27.41 8.83
N THR A 214 22.23 -26.54 8.57
CA THR A 214 22.02 -25.33 9.39
C THR A 214 20.72 -25.48 10.15
N TYR A 215 20.76 -25.45 11.49
CA TYR A 215 19.54 -25.48 12.31
C TYR A 215 18.54 -24.45 11.78
N PRO A 216 17.38 -24.89 11.22
CA PRO A 216 16.38 -23.98 10.71
C PRO A 216 15.92 -23.12 11.86
N ASN A 217 15.94 -21.80 11.71
CA ASN A 217 15.40 -20.90 12.71
C ASN A 217 13.91 -20.74 12.38
N PRO A 218 13.00 -21.52 12.99
CA PRO A 218 11.64 -21.71 12.49
C PRO A 218 10.85 -20.40 12.41
N GLY A 219 11.17 -19.42 13.24
CA GLY A 219 10.54 -18.10 13.21
C GLY A 219 10.91 -17.22 12.00
N ARG A 220 12.04 -17.47 11.34
CA ARG A 220 12.49 -16.71 10.15
C ARG A 220 11.79 -17.22 8.90
N GLU A 221 11.77 -18.54 8.71
CA GLU A 221 11.13 -19.22 7.56
C GLU A 221 9.63 -18.92 7.49
N ILE A 222 8.93 -18.93 8.63
CA ILE A 222 7.50 -18.60 8.68
C ILE A 222 7.24 -17.16 8.20
N LYS A 223 8.14 -16.22 8.53
CA LYS A 223 7.98 -14.82 8.13
C LYS A 223 8.26 -14.61 6.64
N SER A 224 9.35 -15.17 6.10
CA SER A 224 9.66 -15.05 4.66
C SER A 224 8.61 -15.76 3.80
N HIS A 225 8.17 -16.96 4.21
CA HIS A 225 7.10 -17.69 3.54
C HIS A 225 5.78 -16.90 3.54
N ARG A 226 5.39 -16.31 4.68
CA ARG A 226 4.18 -15.46 4.77
C ARG A 226 4.27 -14.24 3.87
N ILE A 227 5.44 -13.59 3.79
CA ILE A 227 5.67 -12.44 2.89
C ILE A 227 5.56 -12.89 1.43
N ALA A 228 6.10 -14.05 1.09
CA ALA A 228 5.99 -14.61 -0.26
C ALA A 228 4.53 -14.85 -0.66
N LEU A 229 3.75 -15.46 0.22
CA LEU A 229 2.31 -15.64 0.02
C LEU A 229 1.60 -14.29 -0.12
N GLU A 230 1.93 -13.31 0.72
CA GLU A 230 1.35 -11.96 0.65
C GLU A 230 1.62 -11.32 -0.72
N ILE A 231 2.84 -11.45 -1.27
CA ILE A 231 3.18 -10.98 -2.62
C ILE A 231 2.33 -11.70 -3.68
N ILE A 232 2.30 -13.03 -3.66
CA ILE A 232 1.60 -13.85 -4.67
C ILE A 232 0.11 -13.49 -4.72
N TYR A 233 -0.56 -13.52 -3.57
CA TYR A 233 -2.01 -13.27 -3.51
C TYR A 233 -2.35 -11.82 -3.91
N ARG A 234 -1.58 -10.82 -3.46
CA ARG A 234 -1.84 -9.42 -3.85
C ARG A 234 -1.59 -9.18 -5.33
N MET A 235 -0.54 -9.76 -5.90
CA MET A 235 -0.23 -9.65 -7.33
C MET A 235 -1.29 -10.32 -8.22
N GLN A 236 -1.76 -11.51 -7.84
CA GLN A 236 -2.84 -12.19 -8.54
C GLN A 236 -4.17 -11.44 -8.41
N THR A 237 -4.47 -10.91 -7.22
CA THR A 237 -5.65 -10.07 -7.00
C THR A 237 -5.62 -8.84 -7.89
N LYS A 238 -4.47 -8.15 -7.96
CA LYS A 238 -4.27 -7.00 -8.85
C LYS A 238 -4.51 -7.37 -10.31
N TYR A 239 -3.94 -8.47 -10.78
CA TYR A 239 -4.11 -8.95 -12.16
C TYR A 239 -5.60 -9.12 -12.52
N HIS A 240 -6.36 -9.85 -11.70
CA HIS A 240 -7.79 -10.05 -11.96
C HIS A 240 -8.58 -8.74 -11.87
N LEU A 241 -8.26 -7.87 -10.90
CA LEU A 241 -8.95 -6.59 -10.73
C LEU A 241 -8.72 -5.64 -11.91
N ASP A 242 -7.47 -5.51 -12.37
CA ASP A 242 -7.11 -4.70 -13.53
C ASP A 242 -7.77 -5.25 -14.81
N ALA A 243 -7.83 -6.58 -14.96
CA ALA A 243 -8.53 -7.23 -16.07
C ALA A 243 -10.03 -6.92 -16.05
N ILE A 244 -10.68 -7.07 -14.88
CA ILE A 244 -12.10 -6.71 -14.69
C ILE A 244 -12.37 -5.25 -15.07
N ALA A 245 -11.50 -4.33 -14.68
CA ALA A 245 -11.64 -2.91 -15.01
C ALA A 245 -11.47 -2.61 -16.51
N TYR A 246 -10.72 -3.45 -17.24
CA TYR A 246 -10.43 -3.27 -18.66
C TYR A 246 -11.46 -3.96 -19.58
N VAL A 247 -12.02 -5.10 -19.17
CA VAL A 247 -12.98 -5.87 -19.97
C VAL A 247 -14.24 -5.05 -20.23
N LYS A 248 -14.54 -4.78 -21.51
CA LYS A 248 -15.73 -4.03 -21.94
C LYS A 248 -16.63 -4.91 -22.79
N GLY A 249 -17.83 -5.21 -22.28
CA GLY A 249 -18.91 -5.84 -23.05
C GLY A 249 -18.77 -7.34 -23.31
N ASN A 250 -17.70 -7.99 -22.86
CA ASN A 250 -17.54 -9.44 -22.90
C ASN A 250 -17.89 -10.05 -21.53
N GLU A 251 -19.09 -10.58 -21.39
CA GLU A 251 -19.57 -11.11 -20.10
C GLU A 251 -18.85 -12.41 -19.70
N ASP A 252 -18.48 -13.27 -20.67
CA ASP A 252 -17.82 -14.55 -20.36
C ASP A 252 -16.42 -14.34 -19.79
N GLU A 253 -15.64 -13.44 -20.39
CA GLU A 253 -14.30 -13.07 -19.90
C GLU A 253 -14.39 -12.37 -18.54
N LEU A 254 -15.41 -11.52 -18.33
CA LEU A 254 -15.66 -10.89 -17.04
C LEU A 254 -15.97 -11.93 -15.96
N VAL A 255 -16.78 -12.93 -16.28
CA VAL A 255 -17.10 -14.05 -15.36
C VAL A 255 -15.86 -14.88 -15.04
N GLU A 256 -14.99 -15.14 -16.01
CA GLU A 256 -13.74 -15.87 -15.78
C GLU A 256 -12.83 -15.13 -14.80
N GLN A 257 -12.65 -13.81 -14.96
CA GLN A 257 -11.83 -13.02 -14.05
C GLN A 257 -12.44 -12.90 -12.65
N LEU A 258 -13.77 -12.75 -12.56
CA LEU A 258 -14.49 -12.72 -11.28
C LEU A 258 -14.41 -14.08 -10.56
N LEU A 259 -14.53 -15.18 -11.29
CA LEU A 259 -14.35 -16.53 -10.76
C LEU A 259 -12.92 -16.73 -10.25
N GLY A 260 -11.91 -16.27 -10.99
CA GLY A 260 -10.50 -16.30 -10.55
C GLY A 260 -10.31 -15.55 -9.23
N LEU A 261 -10.84 -14.32 -9.13
CA LEU A 261 -10.79 -13.53 -7.91
C LEU A 261 -11.55 -14.18 -6.73
N HIS A 262 -12.73 -14.74 -7.00
CA HIS A 262 -13.52 -15.47 -6.00
C HIS A 262 -12.78 -16.72 -5.51
N ALA A 263 -12.15 -17.48 -6.41
CA ALA A 263 -11.35 -18.65 -6.05
C ALA A 263 -10.22 -18.28 -5.08
N LEU A 264 -9.53 -17.15 -5.30
CA LEU A 264 -8.49 -16.65 -4.38
C LEU A 264 -9.05 -16.35 -2.98
N LEU A 265 -10.28 -15.85 -2.86
CA LEU A 265 -10.93 -15.61 -1.56
C LEU A 265 -11.28 -16.89 -0.80
N MET A 266 -11.38 -18.03 -1.49
CA MET A 266 -11.65 -19.34 -0.87
C MET A 266 -10.38 -20.06 -0.40
N THR A 267 -9.20 -19.49 -0.66
CA THR A 267 -7.90 -20.03 -0.22
C THR A 267 -7.51 -19.52 1.18
N PRO A 268 -6.49 -20.12 1.84
CA PRO A 268 -5.88 -19.54 3.04
C PRO A 268 -5.32 -18.12 2.85
N GLY A 269 -5.10 -17.67 1.60
CA GLY A 269 -4.66 -16.32 1.27
C GLY A 269 -5.74 -15.24 1.33
N ARG A 270 -6.99 -15.60 1.68
CA ARG A 270 -8.14 -14.68 1.75
C ARG A 270 -7.85 -13.34 2.42
N CYS A 271 -7.10 -13.34 3.53
CA CYS A 271 -6.80 -12.11 4.26
C CYS A 271 -5.97 -11.12 3.43
N PHE A 272 -5.07 -11.60 2.56
CA PHE A 272 -4.26 -10.76 1.68
C PHE A 272 -5.09 -10.21 0.51
N VAL A 273 -5.99 -11.02 -0.04
CA VAL A 273 -6.92 -10.60 -1.10
C VAL A 273 -7.86 -9.50 -0.58
N VAL A 274 -8.48 -9.73 0.58
CA VAL A 274 -9.35 -8.74 1.23
C VAL A 274 -8.56 -7.48 1.60
N SER A 275 -7.33 -7.63 2.10
CA SER A 275 -6.47 -6.48 2.38
C SER A 275 -6.16 -5.66 1.13
N TYR A 276 -6.04 -6.27 -0.05
CA TYR A 276 -5.80 -5.53 -1.30
C TYR A 276 -7.06 -4.88 -1.85
N LEU A 277 -8.20 -5.56 -1.79
CA LEU A 277 -9.49 -4.99 -2.22
C LEU A 277 -9.92 -3.79 -1.37
N THR A 278 -9.46 -3.73 -0.12
CA THR A 278 -9.69 -2.63 0.83
C THR A 278 -8.60 -1.55 0.80
N MET A 279 -7.65 -1.62 -0.14
CA MET A 279 -6.65 -0.58 -0.37
C MET A 279 -7.15 0.43 -1.40
N ASP A 280 -6.93 1.72 -1.10
CA ASP A 280 -7.36 2.85 -1.93
C ASP A 280 -8.82 2.70 -2.43
N SER A 281 -9.02 2.85 -3.74
CA SER A 281 -10.30 2.77 -4.45
C SER A 281 -10.49 1.44 -5.19
N ASN A 282 -9.79 0.36 -4.79
CA ASN A 282 -9.85 -0.91 -5.52
C ASN A 282 -11.25 -1.55 -5.51
N ILE A 283 -11.99 -1.41 -4.40
CA ILE A 283 -13.36 -1.93 -4.30
C ILE A 283 -14.32 -1.27 -5.29
N ASP A 284 -14.02 -0.04 -5.74
CA ASP A 284 -14.93 0.73 -6.58
C ASP A 284 -15.15 0.03 -7.92
N VAL A 285 -14.18 -0.76 -8.38
CA VAL A 285 -14.34 -1.63 -9.55
C VAL A 285 -15.49 -2.61 -9.34
N ILE A 286 -15.54 -3.31 -8.20
CA ILE A 286 -16.61 -4.26 -7.87
C ILE A 286 -17.95 -3.52 -7.64
N LEU A 287 -17.93 -2.40 -6.91
CA LEU A 287 -19.15 -1.60 -6.69
C LEU A 287 -19.71 -1.04 -8.00
N SER A 288 -18.86 -0.66 -8.95
CA SER A 288 -19.28 -0.17 -10.26
C SER A 288 -20.00 -1.25 -11.07
N LEU A 289 -19.57 -2.52 -10.98
CA LEU A 289 -20.24 -3.65 -11.61
C LEU A 289 -21.63 -3.89 -11.03
N ILE A 290 -21.75 -3.89 -9.70
CA ILE A 290 -23.05 -4.07 -9.03
C ILE A 290 -24.01 -2.94 -9.40
N ASN A 291 -23.52 -1.69 -9.42
CA ASN A 291 -24.32 -0.53 -9.81
C ASN A 291 -24.70 -0.55 -11.30
N ALA A 292 -23.82 -1.04 -12.19
CA ALA A 292 -24.14 -1.22 -13.60
C ALA A 292 -25.27 -2.26 -13.80
N GLN A 293 -25.23 -3.37 -13.08
CA GLN A 293 -26.31 -4.37 -13.10
C GLN A 293 -27.62 -3.82 -12.51
N LYS A 294 -27.55 -3.07 -11.40
CA LYS A 294 -28.71 -2.36 -10.84
C LYS A 294 -29.37 -1.45 -11.87
N LYS A 295 -28.57 -0.69 -12.63
CA LYS A 295 -29.08 0.19 -13.69
C LYS A 295 -29.74 -0.62 -14.82
N ARG A 296 -29.13 -1.73 -15.24
CA ARG A 296 -29.71 -2.63 -16.25
C ARG A 296 -31.07 -3.19 -15.83
N TYR A 297 -31.22 -3.58 -14.57
CA TYR A 297 -32.50 -4.06 -14.04
C TYR A 297 -33.55 -2.96 -13.91
N ALA A 298 -33.14 -1.72 -13.59
CA ALA A 298 -34.06 -0.58 -13.58
C ALA A 298 -34.58 -0.24 -14.99
N GLU A 299 -33.74 -0.39 -16.03
CA GLU A 299 -34.14 -0.20 -17.43
C GLU A 299 -34.97 -1.37 -17.99
N HIS A 300 -34.72 -2.59 -17.52
CA HIS A 300 -35.39 -3.82 -17.97
C HIS A 300 -35.90 -4.64 -16.77
N PRO A 301 -37.07 -4.29 -16.20
CA PRO A 301 -37.60 -4.94 -14.99
C PRO A 301 -37.83 -6.45 -15.14
N GLU A 302 -38.13 -6.90 -16.37
CA GLU A 302 -38.26 -8.32 -16.74
C GLU A 302 -36.97 -9.11 -16.49
N SER A 303 -35.81 -8.46 -16.64
CA SER A 303 -34.50 -9.10 -16.44
C SER A 303 -34.08 -9.18 -14.97
N GLY A 304 -34.71 -8.42 -14.06
CA GLY A 304 -34.44 -8.39 -12.61
C GLY A 304 -34.51 -9.75 -11.90
N LYS A 305 -35.17 -10.73 -12.54
CA LYS A 305 -35.31 -12.11 -12.04
C LYS A 305 -34.36 -13.11 -12.71
N CYS A 306 -33.51 -12.67 -13.64
CA CYS A 306 -32.53 -13.53 -14.31
C CYS A 306 -31.22 -13.58 -13.52
N LYS A 307 -30.78 -14.80 -13.21
CA LYS A 307 -29.48 -15.09 -12.60
C LYS A 307 -28.34 -14.51 -13.43
N SER A 308 -27.61 -13.56 -12.87
CA SER A 308 -26.38 -13.04 -13.47
C SER A 308 -25.17 -13.60 -12.72
N PRO A 309 -24.30 -14.39 -13.36
CA PRO A 309 -23.07 -14.88 -12.74
C PRO A 309 -22.15 -13.73 -12.30
N VAL A 310 -22.08 -12.66 -13.11
CA VAL A 310 -21.31 -11.44 -12.81
C VAL A 310 -21.78 -10.82 -11.49
N LEU A 311 -23.10 -10.67 -11.31
CA LEU A 311 -23.66 -10.11 -10.08
C LEU A 311 -23.41 -11.02 -8.88
N ASN A 312 -23.65 -12.33 -9.03
CA ASN A 312 -23.46 -13.29 -7.93
C ASN A 312 -22.01 -13.28 -7.44
N TYR A 313 -21.02 -13.40 -8.33
CA TYR A 313 -19.62 -13.34 -7.92
C TYR A 313 -19.22 -11.98 -7.33
N ALA A 314 -19.70 -10.87 -7.90
CA ALA A 314 -19.41 -9.54 -7.35
C ALA A 314 -19.96 -9.35 -5.93
N VAL A 315 -21.18 -9.85 -5.67
CA VAL A 315 -21.81 -9.80 -4.35
C VAL A 315 -21.11 -10.76 -3.38
N ASP A 316 -20.75 -11.97 -3.80
CA ASP A 316 -19.97 -12.91 -2.97
C ASP A 316 -18.60 -12.34 -2.57
N ILE A 317 -17.91 -11.67 -3.51
CA ILE A 317 -16.65 -10.98 -3.24
C ILE A 317 -16.87 -9.87 -2.21
N LEU A 318 -17.93 -9.06 -2.39
CA LEU A 318 -18.26 -7.97 -1.46
C LEU A 318 -18.61 -8.50 -0.06
N ASP A 319 -19.38 -9.59 0.03
CA ASP A 319 -19.69 -10.27 1.30
C ASP A 319 -18.40 -10.65 2.04
N CYS A 320 -17.50 -11.32 1.33
CA CYS A 320 -16.24 -11.80 1.87
C CYS A 320 -15.37 -10.64 2.37
N VAL A 321 -15.35 -9.52 1.64
CA VAL A 321 -14.65 -8.30 2.04
C VAL A 321 -15.26 -7.73 3.32
N ILE A 322 -16.57 -7.51 3.39
CA ILE A 322 -17.24 -6.93 4.57
C ILE A 322 -17.00 -7.80 5.82
N ARG A 323 -17.16 -9.12 5.69
CA ARG A 323 -16.99 -10.06 6.80
C ARG A 323 -15.55 -10.16 7.28
N ASN A 324 -14.55 -9.97 6.43
CA ASN A 324 -13.14 -10.17 6.77
C ASN A 324 -12.31 -8.88 6.80
N CYS A 325 -12.93 -7.71 6.57
CA CYS A 325 -12.22 -6.43 6.52
C CYS A 325 -11.51 -6.10 7.83
N THR A 326 -10.20 -5.87 7.76
CA THR A 326 -9.37 -5.41 8.88
C THR A 326 -9.07 -3.91 8.82
N ASN A 327 -9.06 -3.33 7.61
CA ASN A 327 -8.81 -1.92 7.38
C ASN A 327 -10.09 -1.10 7.65
N VAL A 328 -10.13 -0.30 8.70
CA VAL A 328 -11.31 0.50 9.03
C VAL A 328 -11.33 1.81 8.25
N ALA A 329 -10.18 2.33 7.80
CA ALA A 329 -10.13 3.53 6.95
C ALA A 329 -10.94 3.33 5.65
N PHE A 330 -10.90 2.12 5.10
CA PHE A 330 -11.76 1.70 3.98
C PHE A 330 -13.26 1.91 4.24
N LEU A 331 -13.75 1.63 5.46
CA LEU A 331 -15.16 1.80 5.79
C LEU A 331 -15.56 3.28 5.90
N VAL A 332 -14.61 4.17 6.16
CA VAL A 332 -14.85 5.62 6.13
C VAL A 332 -15.09 6.09 4.70
N ASP A 333 -14.27 5.62 3.75
CA ASP A 333 -14.31 6.07 2.36
C ASP A 333 -15.42 5.38 1.53
N ALA A 334 -15.50 4.05 1.59
CA ALA A 334 -16.42 3.25 0.77
C ALA A 334 -17.70 2.83 1.51
N GLY A 335 -17.78 2.99 2.83
CA GLY A 335 -18.86 2.45 3.66
C GLY A 335 -20.25 2.92 3.23
N GLN A 336 -20.41 4.21 2.95
CA GLN A 336 -21.70 4.76 2.53
C GLN A 336 -22.15 4.22 1.16
N SER A 337 -21.21 4.03 0.23
CA SER A 337 -21.49 3.43 -1.08
C SER A 337 -21.99 1.99 -0.93
N ILE A 338 -21.38 1.22 -0.02
CA ILE A 338 -21.79 -0.16 0.28
C ILE A 338 -23.18 -0.18 0.95
N VAL A 339 -23.44 0.70 1.92
CA VAL A 339 -24.78 0.84 2.55
C VAL A 339 -25.86 1.10 1.50
N ASN A 340 -25.57 1.96 0.51
CA ASN A 340 -26.53 2.27 -0.57
C ASN A 340 -26.82 1.06 -1.47
N VAL A 341 -25.82 0.21 -1.73
CA VAL A 341 -25.99 -1.05 -2.48
C VAL A 341 -26.86 -2.02 -1.69
N VAL A 342 -26.54 -2.21 -0.41
CA VAL A 342 -27.27 -3.11 0.48
C VAL A 342 -28.74 -2.71 0.64
N LYS A 343 -29.04 -1.41 0.75
CA LYS A 343 -30.42 -0.90 0.81
C LYS A 343 -31.23 -1.16 -0.46
N SER A 344 -30.58 -1.40 -1.59
CA SER A 344 -31.25 -1.75 -2.85
C SER A 344 -31.46 -3.26 -3.05
N HIS A 345 -31.45 -4.06 -1.99
CA HIS A 345 -31.59 -5.51 -2.08
C HIS A 345 -32.86 -5.97 -2.82
N GLU A 346 -33.97 -5.22 -2.72
CA GLU A 346 -35.26 -5.57 -3.34
C GLU A 346 -35.25 -5.57 -4.87
N ILE A 347 -34.27 -4.91 -5.49
CA ILE A 347 -34.15 -4.79 -6.95
C ILE A 347 -33.59 -6.09 -7.56
N PHE A 348 -32.87 -6.87 -6.77
CA PHE A 348 -32.13 -8.04 -7.24
C PHE A 348 -32.91 -9.35 -7.03
N GLU A 349 -32.42 -10.42 -7.64
CA GLU A 349 -32.97 -11.77 -7.43
C GLU A 349 -32.86 -12.25 -5.98
N SER A 350 -33.66 -13.26 -5.61
CA SER A 350 -33.82 -13.70 -4.23
C SER A 350 -32.53 -14.15 -3.54
N SER A 351 -31.60 -14.80 -4.25
CA SER A 351 -30.31 -15.22 -3.71
C SER A 351 -29.44 -14.02 -3.33
N VAL A 352 -29.32 -13.06 -4.26
CA VAL A 352 -28.56 -11.83 -4.06
C VAL A 352 -29.20 -10.96 -2.97
N SER A 353 -30.53 -10.83 -2.98
CA SER A 353 -31.26 -10.09 -1.95
C SER A 353 -31.04 -10.67 -0.56
N ALA A 354 -31.06 -11.99 -0.40
CA ALA A 354 -30.81 -12.63 0.88
C ALA A 354 -29.38 -12.34 1.39
N MET A 355 -28.39 -12.43 0.51
CA MET A 355 -27.00 -12.14 0.88
C MET A 355 -26.79 -10.67 1.26
N LEU A 356 -27.38 -9.73 0.51
CA LEU A 356 -27.34 -8.31 0.86
C LEU A 356 -28.01 -8.02 2.21
N GLN A 357 -29.11 -8.71 2.54
CA GLN A 357 -29.75 -8.59 3.85
C GLN A 357 -28.85 -9.11 4.98
N GLU A 358 -28.07 -10.16 4.77
CA GLU A 358 -27.06 -10.60 5.74
C GLU A 358 -25.94 -9.55 5.91
N MET A 359 -25.47 -8.96 4.81
CA MET A 359 -24.49 -7.86 4.87
C MET A 359 -25.02 -6.63 5.61
N ALA A 360 -26.32 -6.34 5.50
CA ALA A 360 -26.96 -5.21 6.17
C ALA A 360 -26.74 -5.22 7.69
N ILE A 361 -26.65 -6.40 8.29
CA ILE A 361 -26.38 -6.57 9.71
C ILE A 361 -25.00 -6.00 10.07
N TYR A 362 -23.97 -6.29 9.26
CA TYR A 362 -22.61 -5.77 9.45
C TYR A 362 -22.51 -4.27 9.19
N MET A 363 -23.32 -3.75 8.27
CA MET A 363 -23.27 -2.35 7.85
C MET A 363 -24.09 -1.41 8.75
N LYS A 364 -24.97 -1.95 9.60
CA LYS A 364 -25.86 -1.17 10.47
C LYS A 364 -25.16 -0.11 11.33
N PRO A 365 -23.98 -0.35 11.95
CA PRO A 365 -23.30 0.70 12.72
C PRO A 365 -22.87 1.90 11.87
N LEU A 366 -22.65 1.71 10.57
CA LEU A 366 -22.20 2.75 9.64
C LEU A 366 -23.33 3.71 9.24
N GLU A 367 -24.59 3.38 9.54
CA GLU A 367 -25.72 4.31 9.36
C GLU A 367 -25.73 5.44 10.39
N ILE A 368 -24.98 5.28 11.49
CA ILE A 368 -24.86 6.29 12.54
C ILE A 368 -23.82 7.33 12.12
N ALA A 369 -24.27 8.55 11.84
CA ALA A 369 -23.40 9.63 11.33
C ALA A 369 -22.18 9.95 12.22
N THR A 370 -22.31 9.76 13.54
CA THR A 370 -21.24 10.07 14.51
C THR A 370 -20.35 8.87 14.85
N ILE A 371 -20.51 7.71 14.18
CA ILE A 371 -19.84 6.46 14.59
C ILE A 371 -18.30 6.53 14.51
N PHE A 372 -17.76 7.39 13.65
CA PHE A 372 -16.31 7.62 13.50
C PHE A 372 -15.81 8.84 14.29
N SER A 373 -16.67 9.49 15.09
CA SER A 373 -16.30 10.67 15.86
C SER A 373 -15.36 10.29 17.01
N TYR A 374 -14.15 10.87 17.02
CA TYR A 374 -13.21 10.70 18.13
C TYR A 374 -13.71 11.30 19.45
N ASN A 375 -14.56 12.34 19.37
CA ASN A 375 -15.01 13.09 20.55
C ASN A 375 -16.21 12.44 21.24
N ASP A 376 -16.93 11.54 20.55
CA ASP A 376 -18.15 10.93 21.05
C ASP A 376 -18.22 9.45 20.65
N VAL A 377 -17.94 8.58 21.62
CA VAL A 377 -17.96 7.12 21.48
C VAL A 377 -19.26 6.53 22.05
N GLN A 378 -20.21 7.37 22.52
CA GLN A 378 -21.42 6.88 23.18
C GLN A 378 -22.25 5.98 22.27
N SER A 379 -22.41 6.36 21.00
CA SER A 379 -23.14 5.58 20.00
C SER A 379 -22.54 4.19 19.77
N LEU A 380 -21.20 4.09 19.73
CA LEU A 380 -20.49 2.79 19.66
C LEU A 380 -20.74 1.95 20.90
N CYS A 381 -20.67 2.55 22.10
CA CYS A 381 -20.93 1.85 23.35
C CYS A 381 -22.36 1.32 23.43
N GLU A 382 -23.35 2.06 22.94
CA GLU A 382 -24.75 1.63 22.90
C GLU A 382 -24.94 0.42 21.97
N VAL A 383 -24.33 0.43 20.78
CA VAL A 383 -24.35 -0.71 19.85
C VAL A 383 -23.72 -1.94 20.51
N ILE A 384 -22.56 -1.79 21.15
CA ILE A 384 -21.87 -2.91 21.83
C ILE A 384 -22.71 -3.45 22.97
N LYS A 385 -23.30 -2.59 23.81
CA LYS A 385 -24.18 -3.00 24.92
C LYS A 385 -25.40 -3.76 24.42
N ARG A 386 -26.03 -3.29 23.33
CA ARG A 386 -27.21 -3.93 22.73
C ARG A 386 -26.91 -5.33 22.19
N SER A 387 -25.72 -5.52 21.64
CA SER A 387 -25.29 -6.80 21.07
C SER A 387 -24.54 -7.69 22.07
N PHE A 388 -24.36 -7.24 23.32
CA PHE A 388 -23.62 -7.96 24.36
C PHE A 388 -24.33 -9.27 24.77
N ASP A 389 -25.65 -9.24 24.88
CA ASP A 389 -26.46 -10.41 25.24
C ASP A 389 -26.37 -11.54 24.18
N PHE A 390 -25.97 -11.20 22.94
CA PHE A 390 -25.84 -12.12 21.81
C PHE A 390 -24.38 -12.44 21.45
N PHE A 391 -23.43 -12.16 22.33
CA PHE A 391 -21.98 -12.26 22.03
C PHE A 391 -21.55 -13.62 21.46
N THR A 392 -22.14 -14.72 21.92
CA THR A 392 -21.80 -16.09 21.46
C THR A 392 -22.16 -16.36 20.01
N THR A 393 -23.08 -15.58 19.44
CA THR A 393 -23.49 -15.69 18.03
C THR A 393 -22.65 -14.82 17.10
N PHE A 394 -21.73 -14.02 17.64
CA PHE A 394 -20.87 -13.09 16.90
C PHE A 394 -21.64 -12.24 15.87
N PRO A 395 -22.63 -11.44 16.32
CA PRO A 395 -23.46 -10.67 15.41
C PRO A 395 -22.64 -9.64 14.62
N GLY A 396 -23.01 -9.43 13.36
CA GLY A 396 -22.23 -8.59 12.44
C GLY A 396 -22.11 -7.13 12.89
N ASP A 397 -23.15 -6.59 13.53
CA ASP A 397 -23.14 -5.22 14.07
C ASP A 397 -22.10 -5.05 15.19
N LEU A 398 -21.97 -6.04 16.07
CA LEU A 398 -20.95 -6.09 17.11
C LEU A 398 -19.54 -6.18 16.52
N ILE A 399 -19.33 -7.04 15.52
CA ILE A 399 -18.02 -7.19 14.87
C ILE A 399 -17.57 -5.84 14.28
N THR A 400 -18.44 -5.17 13.54
CA THR A 400 -18.13 -3.86 12.94
C THR A 400 -17.91 -2.79 14.02
N ALA A 401 -18.75 -2.73 15.06
CA ALA A 401 -18.57 -1.78 16.16
C ALA A 401 -17.24 -1.99 16.90
N LEU A 402 -16.82 -3.22 17.14
CA LEU A 402 -15.53 -3.54 17.77
C LEU A 402 -14.35 -3.17 16.86
N ARG A 403 -14.47 -3.34 15.53
CA ARG A 403 -13.45 -2.89 14.57
C ARG A 403 -13.27 -1.38 14.61
N ILE A 404 -14.37 -0.62 14.58
CA ILE A 404 -14.33 0.84 14.67
C ILE A 404 -13.77 1.28 16.03
N THR A 405 -14.19 0.64 17.12
CA THR A 405 -13.67 0.93 18.46
C THR A 405 -12.16 0.70 18.52
N ARG A 406 -11.67 -0.41 17.96
CA ARG A 406 -10.23 -0.69 17.86
C ARG A 406 -9.50 0.40 17.09
N PHE A 407 -10.06 0.85 15.98
CA PHE A 407 -9.47 1.89 15.13
C PHE A 407 -9.39 3.25 15.85
N LEU A 408 -10.41 3.63 16.62
CA LEU A 408 -10.42 4.89 17.38
C LEU A 408 -9.55 4.83 18.65
N ALA A 409 -9.54 3.68 19.35
CA ALA A 409 -8.87 3.56 20.65
C ALA A 409 -7.39 3.15 20.55
N ILE A 410 -6.99 2.44 19.48
CA ILE A 410 -5.63 1.95 19.32
C ILE A 410 -4.96 2.72 18.17
N PRO A 411 -3.90 3.51 18.44
CA PRO A 411 -3.17 4.17 17.36
C PRO A 411 -2.58 3.12 16.43
N GLU A 412 -2.78 3.31 15.12
CA GLU A 412 -2.14 2.48 14.11
C GLU A 412 -0.62 2.65 14.22
N THR A 413 0.09 1.60 14.61
CA THR A 413 1.54 1.56 14.51
C THR A 413 1.90 1.60 13.03
N HIS A 414 2.19 2.80 12.51
CA HIS A 414 2.67 2.98 11.15
C HIS A 414 4.02 2.24 11.03
N GLY A 415 4.02 1.12 10.30
CA GLY A 415 5.13 0.17 10.29
C GLY A 415 4.76 -1.10 11.06
N GLY A 416 4.49 -2.17 10.31
CA GLY A 416 4.04 -3.47 10.81
C GLY A 416 4.98 -4.10 11.83
N GLY A 417 4.82 -3.71 13.10
CA GLY A 417 5.19 -4.53 14.23
C GLY A 417 4.13 -5.61 14.40
N ASP A 418 4.51 -6.86 14.11
CA ASP A 418 3.76 -8.06 14.50
C ASP A 418 3.16 -7.89 15.90
N ARG A 419 1.83 -7.92 16.02
CA ARG A 419 1.21 -8.37 17.28
C ARG A 419 1.03 -9.87 17.15
N LYS A 420 1.74 -10.61 18.00
CA LYS A 420 1.44 -12.01 18.32
C LYS A 420 -0.06 -12.10 18.63
N ILE A 421 -0.76 -12.94 17.88
CA ILE A 421 -1.82 -13.77 18.46
C ILE A 421 -1.15 -15.11 18.74
#